data_AF-A0A976FLS6-F1
#
_entry.id   AF-A0A976FLS6-F1
#
_cell.length_a   1.000
_cell.length_b   1.000
_cell.length_c   1.000
_cell.angle_alpha   90.00
_cell.angle_beta   90.00
_cell.angle_gamma   90.00
#
_symmetry.space_group_name_H-M   'P 1'
#
loop_
_entity.id
_entity.type
_entity.pdbx_description
1 polymer ?
#
loop_
_entity_poly.entity_id
_entity_poly.type
_entity_poly.pdbx_seq_one_letter_code
_entity_poly.pdbx_strand_id
1 'polypeptide(L)'
;MHLNHVVAIFLVGAVTCFTKTIEGSKRRGEIIRERLSYPVDVAIASRALRHTVASEVEDKGKEERALWEEIAECFLQAQLGRGNIYRSLHIAEKMQNLKEQLLEAFQNLKPSRMKYVKQQLLEIEANPALHNSRYEAWLTNDINPQEIFEARPGHDFESWLGYIKFYRLKGRDFSEDDMVVLLKKHNLIEEAAETFILMDREFFLRSVVRPMLAYMVTQTDVSDIVLKTWLGNRVHPNVVIKILFPGRFMNFDSDKLVYGLKYIQMFRKFFRKFSDDELSIMLVRAESNSKLLEKLEMLHDPSGNQYGINEVIEKGLVYVRMSVELDKFLLKGQLPDISALAQVELDAKDKFFRHWLRCVSIKFPSKPSSVEDLYALLMTHSQATNEKLTDIFNTLQDEYSMDEISRLLIIHMASTPAISMKVLKSWKLRGESPLRFKLPLGYDDEGKVFTEWFKYLSQYQFEHSLDVRTIYNKLLDWMPGSSEVDKTKEKALKQDQLRSKLQLVENIPETKDLVAKLLSQDPSVADHTVAA
;
A
#
# COMPACT_ATOMS: atom_id res chain seq x y z
N MET A 1 -12.28 -49.84 -0.05
CA MET A 1 -12.03 -49.32 1.32
C MET A 1 -10.88 -48.30 1.37
N HIS A 2 -9.99 -48.24 0.35
CA HIS A 2 -8.88 -47.27 0.28
C HIS A 2 -9.20 -45.95 -0.45
N LEU A 3 -9.99 -45.96 -1.53
CA LEU A 3 -10.34 -44.76 -2.31
C LEU A 3 -10.93 -43.62 -1.46
N ASN A 4 -11.89 -43.89 -0.58
CA ASN A 4 -12.52 -42.84 0.24
C ASN A 4 -11.54 -42.23 1.28
N HIS A 5 -10.54 -42.99 1.73
CA HIS A 5 -9.48 -42.47 2.62
C HIS A 5 -8.44 -41.67 1.83
N VAL A 6 -8.03 -42.16 0.65
CA VAL A 6 -7.09 -41.46 -0.24
C VAL A 6 -7.70 -40.14 -0.73
N VAL A 7 -8.99 -40.15 -1.10
CA VAL A 7 -9.74 -38.96 -1.54
C VAL A 7 -10.00 -37.98 -0.39
N ALA A 8 -10.29 -38.46 0.83
CA ALA A 8 -10.38 -37.59 2.01
C ALA A 8 -9.02 -36.94 2.33
N ILE A 9 -7.92 -37.70 2.27
CA ILE A 9 -6.55 -37.18 2.45
C ILE A 9 -6.21 -36.18 1.33
N PHE A 10 -6.67 -36.41 0.09
CA PHE A 10 -6.40 -35.55 -1.05
C PHE A 10 -7.23 -34.26 -1.04
N LEU A 11 -8.51 -34.32 -0.63
CA LEU A 11 -9.37 -33.14 -0.45
C LEU A 11 -8.87 -32.29 0.72
N VAL A 12 -8.50 -32.92 1.84
CA VAL A 12 -7.84 -32.24 2.95
C VAL A 12 -6.51 -31.65 2.48
N GLY A 13 -5.70 -32.37 1.72
CA GLY A 13 -4.45 -31.88 1.15
C GLY A 13 -4.63 -30.69 0.20
N ALA A 14 -5.61 -30.72 -0.70
CA ALA A 14 -5.92 -29.64 -1.63
C ALA A 14 -6.44 -28.39 -0.91
N VAL A 15 -7.31 -28.56 0.10
CA VAL A 15 -7.82 -27.47 0.95
C VAL A 15 -6.71 -26.90 1.85
N THR A 16 -5.82 -27.75 2.36
CA THR A 16 -4.67 -27.35 3.20
C THR A 16 -3.59 -26.62 2.38
N CYS A 17 -3.36 -27.05 1.12
CA CYS A 17 -2.50 -26.33 0.19
C CYS A 17 -3.10 -24.98 -0.22
N PHE A 18 -4.42 -24.89 -0.44
CA PHE A 18 -5.10 -23.62 -0.71
C PHE A 18 -4.98 -22.63 0.46
N THR A 19 -5.05 -23.10 1.71
CA THR A 19 -4.96 -22.27 2.92
C THR A 19 -3.52 -21.86 3.27
N LYS A 20 -2.52 -22.76 3.20
CA LYS A 20 -1.11 -22.40 3.42
C LYS A 20 -0.51 -21.48 2.35
N THR A 21 -1.03 -21.52 1.12
CA THR A 21 -0.58 -20.63 0.04
C THR A 21 -1.07 -19.18 0.24
N ILE A 22 -2.18 -18.99 0.97
CA ILE A 22 -2.67 -17.66 1.39
C ILE A 22 -1.81 -17.09 2.54
N GLU A 23 -1.36 -17.95 3.46
CA GLU A 23 -0.58 -17.57 4.64
C GLU A 23 0.92 -17.31 4.36
N GLY A 24 1.50 -17.94 3.32
CA GLY A 24 2.92 -17.79 2.97
C GLY A 24 3.33 -16.51 2.20
N SER A 25 2.40 -15.60 1.88
CA SER A 25 2.64 -14.57 0.85
C SER A 25 3.08 -13.17 1.33
N LYS A 26 3.48 -12.99 2.59
CA LYS A 26 3.84 -11.66 3.10
C LYS A 26 5.15 -11.05 2.56
N ARG A 27 5.99 -11.81 1.84
CA ARG A 27 7.27 -11.29 1.29
C ARG A 27 7.53 -11.57 -0.19
N ARG A 28 6.66 -12.35 -0.86
CA ARG A 28 6.77 -12.65 -2.31
C ARG A 28 5.73 -11.93 -3.17
N GLY A 29 4.71 -11.32 -2.55
CA GLY A 29 3.61 -10.64 -3.27
C GLY A 29 4.02 -9.40 -4.07
N GLU A 30 5.13 -8.74 -3.72
CA GLU A 30 5.60 -7.54 -4.43
C GLU A 30 6.49 -7.86 -5.64
N ILE A 31 7.25 -8.96 -5.60
CA ILE A 31 8.10 -9.40 -6.73
C ILE A 31 7.30 -10.16 -7.78
N ILE A 32 6.25 -10.89 -7.38
CA ILE A 32 5.42 -11.68 -8.32
C ILE A 32 4.36 -10.81 -9.02
N ARG A 33 4.01 -9.64 -8.47
CA ARG A 33 3.03 -8.72 -9.10
C ARG A 33 3.47 -8.20 -10.46
N GLU A 34 4.75 -8.26 -10.81
CA GLU A 34 5.23 -7.71 -12.09
C GLU A 34 5.60 -8.75 -13.16
N ARG A 35 5.90 -10.03 -12.87
CA ARG A 35 6.50 -10.89 -13.93
C ARG A 35 6.23 -12.40 -13.99
N LEU A 36 5.35 -13.04 -13.20
CA LEU A 36 5.09 -14.48 -13.40
C LEU A 36 3.61 -14.85 -13.37
N SER A 37 3.18 -15.43 -14.49
CA SER A 37 1.88 -16.07 -14.70
C SER A 37 1.72 -17.28 -13.78
N TYR A 38 0.54 -17.37 -13.14
CA TYR A 38 0.13 -18.32 -12.10
C TYR A 38 -0.67 -19.58 -12.56
N PRO A 39 -0.42 -20.26 -13.72
CA PRO A 39 -1.23 -21.42 -14.13
C PRO A 39 -0.64 -22.82 -13.81
N VAL A 40 0.55 -22.96 -13.24
CA VAL A 40 1.28 -24.25 -13.25
C VAL A 40 0.82 -25.23 -12.15
N ASP A 41 0.63 -24.78 -10.90
CA ASP A 41 0.43 -25.70 -9.76
C ASP A 41 -0.98 -26.31 -9.67
N VAL A 42 -2.00 -25.59 -10.15
CA VAL A 42 -3.39 -26.08 -10.17
C VAL A 42 -3.66 -27.01 -11.36
N ALA A 43 -2.97 -26.78 -12.49
CA ALA A 43 -2.98 -27.71 -13.62
C ALA A 43 -2.38 -29.07 -13.22
N ILE A 44 -1.35 -29.08 -12.36
CA ILE A 44 -0.75 -30.29 -11.81
C ILE A 44 -1.73 -31.01 -10.87
N ALA A 45 -2.42 -30.29 -9.98
CA ALA A 45 -3.42 -30.88 -9.08
C ALA A 45 -4.65 -31.44 -9.82
N SER A 46 -5.16 -30.72 -10.83
CA SER A 46 -6.25 -31.19 -11.70
C SER A 46 -5.86 -32.40 -12.54
N ARG A 47 -4.60 -32.46 -13.00
CA ARG A 47 -4.06 -33.60 -13.74
C ARG A 47 -3.84 -34.82 -12.84
N ALA A 48 -3.38 -34.61 -11.60
CA ALA A 48 -3.25 -35.65 -10.59
C ALA A 48 -4.62 -36.24 -10.21
N LEU A 49 -5.63 -35.40 -9.98
CA LEU A 49 -7.00 -35.84 -9.68
C LEU A 49 -7.59 -36.66 -10.84
N ARG A 50 -7.44 -36.19 -12.09
CA ARG A 50 -7.88 -36.94 -13.28
C ARG A 50 -7.16 -38.27 -13.43
N HIS A 51 -5.87 -38.33 -13.10
CA HIS A 51 -5.11 -39.58 -13.12
C HIS A 51 -5.58 -40.55 -12.03
N THR A 52 -5.82 -40.08 -10.81
CA THR A 52 -6.29 -40.91 -9.69
C THR A 52 -7.72 -41.42 -9.92
N VAL A 53 -8.60 -40.58 -10.46
CA VAL A 53 -9.96 -40.99 -10.88
C VAL A 53 -9.88 -42.00 -12.02
N ALA A 54 -9.02 -41.79 -13.01
CA ALA A 54 -8.84 -42.75 -14.11
C ALA A 54 -8.25 -44.10 -13.63
N SER A 55 -7.35 -44.11 -12.64
CA SER A 55 -6.68 -45.32 -12.17
C SER A 55 -7.46 -46.14 -11.13
N GLU A 56 -8.36 -45.52 -10.35
CA GLU A 56 -9.11 -46.23 -9.29
C GLU A 56 -10.59 -46.50 -9.64
N VAL A 57 -11.10 -45.94 -10.74
CA VAL A 57 -12.50 -46.11 -11.16
C VAL A 57 -12.67 -47.16 -12.27
N GLU A 58 -11.61 -47.86 -12.69
CA GLU A 58 -11.75 -49.01 -13.61
C GLU A 58 -12.67 -50.11 -13.07
N ASP A 59 -12.81 -50.22 -11.74
CA ASP A 59 -13.65 -51.23 -11.07
C ASP A 59 -15.01 -50.73 -10.56
N LYS A 60 -15.36 -49.45 -10.78
CA LYS A 60 -16.63 -48.88 -10.28
C LYS A 60 -17.41 -48.22 -11.41
N GLY A 61 -18.66 -48.66 -11.57
CA GLY A 61 -19.50 -48.45 -12.74
C GLY A 61 -19.51 -47.03 -13.32
N LYS A 62 -19.78 -46.95 -14.64
CA LYS A 62 -19.72 -45.73 -15.48
C LYS A 62 -20.43 -44.50 -14.88
N GLU A 63 -21.46 -44.68 -14.06
CA GLU A 63 -22.21 -43.60 -13.43
C GLU A 63 -21.42 -42.87 -12.32
N GLU A 64 -20.68 -43.61 -11.49
CA GLU A 64 -19.85 -43.01 -10.43
C GLU A 64 -18.69 -42.21 -11.05
N ARG A 65 -18.11 -42.73 -12.14
CA ARG A 65 -17.08 -42.02 -12.93
C ARG A 65 -17.60 -40.70 -13.51
N ALA A 66 -18.78 -40.74 -14.13
CA ALA A 66 -19.38 -39.56 -14.75
C ALA A 66 -19.67 -38.46 -13.72
N LEU A 67 -20.15 -38.84 -12.53
CA LEU A 67 -20.37 -37.91 -11.42
C LEU A 67 -19.06 -37.23 -10.97
N TRP A 68 -17.97 -37.98 -10.84
CA TRP A 68 -16.68 -37.43 -10.42
C TRP A 68 -16.01 -36.56 -11.48
N GLU A 69 -16.15 -36.92 -12.75
CA GLU A 69 -15.70 -36.08 -13.87
C GLU A 69 -16.50 -34.75 -13.91
N GLU A 70 -17.82 -34.78 -13.66
CA GLU A 70 -18.64 -33.58 -13.56
C GLU A 70 -18.24 -32.68 -12.38
N ILE A 71 -17.97 -33.26 -11.20
CA ILE A 71 -17.50 -32.51 -10.02
C ILE A 71 -16.16 -31.82 -10.31
N ALA A 72 -15.21 -32.53 -10.93
CA ALA A 72 -13.90 -31.97 -11.29
C ALA A 72 -14.02 -30.82 -12.31
N GLU A 73 -14.92 -30.96 -13.29
CA GLU A 73 -15.23 -29.93 -14.29
C GLU A 73 -15.85 -28.67 -13.63
N CYS A 74 -16.76 -28.86 -12.66
CA CYS A 74 -17.36 -27.75 -11.90
C CYS A 74 -16.31 -26.96 -11.10
N PHE A 75 -15.35 -27.63 -10.45
CA PHE A 75 -14.24 -26.97 -9.76
C PHE A 75 -13.34 -26.18 -10.71
N LEU A 76 -13.05 -26.73 -11.90
CA LEU A 76 -12.24 -26.06 -12.92
C LEU A 76 -12.94 -24.80 -13.47
N GLN A 77 -14.25 -24.87 -13.72
CA GLN A 77 -15.07 -23.77 -14.23
C GLN A 77 -15.22 -22.62 -13.21
N ALA A 78 -15.35 -22.94 -11.91
CA ALA A 78 -15.41 -21.94 -10.84
C ALA A 78 -14.14 -21.07 -10.76
N GLN A 79 -12.98 -21.62 -11.15
CA GLN A 79 -11.71 -20.89 -11.14
C GLN A 79 -11.52 -19.97 -12.36
N LEU A 80 -12.13 -20.31 -13.50
CA LEU A 80 -12.02 -19.55 -14.76
C LEU A 80 -12.96 -18.32 -14.83
N GLY A 81 -13.76 -18.07 -13.78
CA GLY A 81 -14.84 -17.08 -13.78
C GLY A 81 -14.40 -15.61 -13.83
N ARG A 82 -14.12 -15.09 -15.03
CA ARG A 82 -14.63 -13.77 -15.44
C ARG A 82 -15.97 -13.98 -16.16
N GLY A 83 -17.06 -13.57 -15.52
CA GLY A 83 -18.32 -13.26 -16.21
C GLY A 83 -19.47 -14.27 -16.01
N ASN A 84 -20.55 -13.73 -15.43
CA ASN A 84 -21.95 -14.17 -15.45
C ASN A 84 -22.51 -14.71 -14.12
N ILE A 85 -23.24 -13.84 -13.40
CA ILE A 85 -23.91 -14.08 -12.12
C ILE A 85 -24.87 -15.28 -12.17
N TYR A 86 -25.53 -15.52 -13.30
CA TYR A 86 -26.42 -16.67 -13.48
C TYR A 86 -25.67 -18.01 -13.45
N ARG A 87 -24.40 -18.03 -13.87
CA ARG A 87 -23.55 -19.22 -13.85
C ARG A 87 -23.05 -19.51 -12.42
N SER A 88 -22.74 -18.47 -11.66
CA SER A 88 -22.37 -18.59 -10.24
C SER A 88 -23.56 -19.06 -9.38
N LEU A 89 -24.76 -18.57 -9.65
CA LEU A 89 -26.00 -19.02 -9.00
C LEU A 89 -26.30 -20.49 -9.31
N HIS A 90 -26.16 -20.91 -10.58
CA HIS A 90 -26.36 -22.31 -10.97
C HIS A 90 -25.32 -23.26 -10.35
N ILE A 91 -24.07 -22.82 -10.21
CA ILE A 91 -23.01 -23.59 -9.52
C ILE A 91 -23.31 -23.68 -8.02
N ALA A 92 -23.77 -22.59 -7.38
CA ALA A 92 -24.17 -22.59 -5.98
C ALA A 92 -25.38 -23.52 -5.72
N GLU A 93 -26.37 -23.51 -6.61
CA GLU A 93 -27.54 -24.39 -6.57
C GLU A 93 -27.15 -25.87 -6.76
N LYS A 94 -26.23 -26.16 -7.69
CA LYS A 94 -25.65 -27.52 -7.86
C LYS A 94 -24.86 -27.97 -6.62
N MET A 95 -24.10 -27.08 -5.98
CA MET A 95 -23.39 -27.41 -4.74
C MET A 95 -24.34 -27.64 -3.56
N GLN A 96 -25.47 -26.92 -3.50
CA GLN A 96 -26.51 -27.12 -2.50
C GLN A 96 -27.20 -28.49 -2.68
N ASN A 97 -27.56 -28.86 -3.91
CA ASN A 97 -28.10 -30.19 -4.22
C ASN A 97 -27.09 -31.32 -3.90
N LEU A 98 -25.81 -31.12 -4.19
CA LEU A 98 -24.76 -32.08 -3.85
C LEU A 98 -24.62 -32.24 -2.33
N LYS A 99 -24.74 -31.14 -1.57
CA LYS A 99 -24.75 -31.15 -0.12
C LYS A 99 -25.95 -31.94 0.44
N GLU A 100 -27.14 -31.77 -0.13
CA GLU A 100 -28.34 -32.50 0.28
C GLU A 100 -28.25 -34.00 -0.02
N GLN A 101 -27.77 -34.38 -1.21
CA GLN A 101 -27.53 -35.78 -1.58
C GLN A 101 -26.46 -36.43 -0.68
N LEU A 102 -25.41 -35.69 -0.31
CA LEU A 102 -24.41 -36.15 0.64
C LEU A 102 -25.03 -36.31 2.04
N LEU A 103 -25.84 -35.36 2.51
CA LEU A 103 -26.55 -35.43 3.79
C LEU A 103 -27.49 -36.64 3.87
N GLU A 104 -28.22 -36.94 2.80
CA GLU A 104 -29.09 -38.12 2.70
C GLU A 104 -28.29 -39.43 2.72
N ALA A 105 -27.16 -39.49 2.00
CA ALA A 105 -26.22 -40.61 2.06
C ALA A 105 -25.59 -40.78 3.46
N PHE A 106 -25.46 -39.70 4.24
CA PHE A 106 -24.88 -39.70 5.57
C PHE A 106 -25.83 -40.15 6.69
N GLN A 107 -27.16 -40.11 6.49
CA GLN A 107 -28.13 -40.61 7.46
C GLN A 107 -27.99 -42.12 7.73
N ASN A 108 -27.33 -42.85 6.81
CA ASN A 108 -27.09 -44.29 6.90
C ASN A 108 -25.72 -44.68 7.51
N LEU A 109 -24.96 -43.74 8.07
CA LEU A 109 -23.62 -44.01 8.62
C LEU A 109 -23.60 -44.35 10.12
N LYS A 110 -22.69 -45.25 10.51
CA LYS A 110 -22.48 -45.67 11.92
C LYS A 110 -22.10 -44.47 12.85
N PRO A 111 -22.46 -44.51 14.15
CA PRO A 111 -22.30 -43.39 15.09
C PRO A 111 -20.88 -42.79 15.22
N SER A 112 -19.82 -43.59 15.07
CA SER A 112 -18.44 -43.09 15.11
C SER A 112 -18.08 -42.21 13.90
N ARG A 113 -18.72 -42.45 12.74
CA ARG A 113 -18.60 -41.60 11.55
C ARG A 113 -19.45 -40.33 11.69
N MET A 114 -20.57 -40.38 12.40
CA MET A 114 -21.38 -39.20 12.69
C MET A 114 -20.62 -38.19 13.58
N LYS A 115 -19.76 -38.65 14.49
CA LYS A 115 -18.87 -37.78 15.27
C LYS A 115 -17.82 -37.08 14.38
N TYR A 116 -17.23 -37.82 13.44
CA TYR A 116 -16.30 -37.26 12.45
C TYR A 116 -16.99 -36.29 11.48
N VAL A 117 -18.20 -36.60 11.00
CA VAL A 117 -19.00 -35.72 10.12
C VAL A 117 -19.45 -34.46 10.85
N LYS A 118 -19.84 -34.53 12.13
CA LYS A 118 -20.11 -33.35 12.95
C LYS A 118 -18.88 -32.46 13.11
N GLN A 119 -17.71 -33.07 13.24
CA GLN A 119 -16.44 -32.35 13.31
C GLN A 119 -16.04 -31.72 11.97
N GLN A 120 -16.26 -32.42 10.85
CA GLN A 120 -16.09 -31.87 9.51
C GLN A 120 -17.12 -30.78 9.19
N LEU A 121 -18.36 -30.88 9.67
CA LEU A 121 -19.38 -29.83 9.56
C LEU A 121 -18.98 -28.58 10.35
N LEU A 122 -18.41 -28.73 11.54
CA LEU A 122 -17.81 -27.61 12.30
C LEU A 122 -16.62 -26.98 11.56
N GLU A 123 -15.79 -27.78 10.89
CA GLU A 123 -14.67 -27.30 10.06
C GLU A 123 -15.15 -26.63 8.76
N ILE A 124 -16.30 -27.06 8.21
CA ILE A 124 -17.00 -26.46 7.06
C ILE A 124 -17.74 -25.17 7.48
N GLU A 125 -18.31 -25.11 8.68
CA GLU A 125 -18.88 -23.89 9.28
C GLU A 125 -17.81 -22.81 9.54
N ALA A 126 -16.56 -23.23 9.73
CA ALA A 126 -15.39 -22.36 9.82
C ALA A 126 -14.85 -21.92 8.44
N ASN A 127 -15.46 -22.34 7.32
CA ASN A 127 -15.02 -21.98 5.97
C ASN A 127 -15.65 -20.64 5.51
N PRO A 128 -14.85 -19.61 5.19
CA PRO A 128 -15.35 -18.31 4.77
C PRO A 128 -16.22 -18.31 3.51
N ALA A 129 -16.05 -19.30 2.63
CA ALA A 129 -16.86 -19.47 1.42
C ALA A 129 -18.33 -19.82 1.69
N LEU A 130 -18.64 -20.33 2.89
CA LEU A 130 -19.99 -20.76 3.30
C LEU A 130 -20.70 -19.76 4.22
N HIS A 131 -20.02 -18.68 4.63
CA HIS A 131 -20.65 -17.62 5.41
C HIS A 131 -21.89 -17.06 4.72
N ASN A 132 -21.87 -16.94 3.38
CA ASN A 132 -23.04 -16.48 2.63
C ASN A 132 -24.25 -17.41 2.78
N SER A 133 -24.08 -18.73 2.73
CA SER A 133 -25.20 -19.68 2.92
C SER A 133 -25.76 -19.63 4.34
N ARG A 134 -24.90 -19.41 5.35
CA ARG A 134 -25.34 -19.20 6.74
C ARG A 134 -26.10 -17.88 6.88
N TYR A 135 -25.60 -16.81 6.28
CA TYR A 135 -26.25 -15.49 6.29
C TYR A 135 -27.57 -15.49 5.53
N GLU A 136 -27.66 -16.21 4.41
CA GLU A 136 -28.90 -16.44 3.67
C GLU A 136 -29.90 -17.20 4.53
N ALA A 137 -29.49 -18.28 5.19
CA ALA A 137 -30.36 -19.02 6.09
C ALA A 137 -30.89 -18.14 7.24
N TRP A 138 -30.04 -17.33 7.88
CA TRP A 138 -30.49 -16.38 8.91
C TRP A 138 -31.48 -15.36 8.36
N LEU A 139 -31.19 -14.78 7.18
CA LEU A 139 -32.07 -13.80 6.54
C LEU A 139 -33.42 -14.40 6.11
N THR A 140 -33.44 -15.62 5.56
CA THR A 140 -34.66 -16.33 5.14
C THR A 140 -35.55 -16.67 6.33
N ASN A 141 -34.96 -16.94 7.50
CA ASN A 141 -35.68 -17.16 8.75
C ASN A 141 -36.01 -15.85 9.50
N ASP A 142 -35.83 -14.70 8.85
CA ASP A 142 -36.09 -13.36 9.41
C ASP A 142 -35.31 -13.02 10.69
N ILE A 143 -34.18 -13.71 10.91
CA ILE A 143 -33.33 -13.49 12.09
C ILE A 143 -32.56 -12.20 11.90
N ASN A 144 -32.78 -11.21 12.76
CA ASN A 144 -32.05 -9.94 12.69
C ASN A 144 -30.66 -10.04 13.35
N PRO A 145 -29.73 -9.10 13.07
CA PRO A 145 -28.40 -9.13 13.68
C PRO A 145 -28.37 -9.03 15.21
N GLN A 146 -29.40 -8.45 15.84
CA GLN A 146 -29.53 -8.39 17.29
C GLN A 146 -29.75 -9.79 17.88
N GLU A 147 -30.65 -10.59 17.30
CA GLU A 147 -30.92 -11.96 17.75
C GLU A 147 -29.66 -12.85 17.66
N ILE A 148 -28.89 -12.71 16.58
CA ILE A 148 -27.60 -13.42 16.43
C ILE A 148 -26.63 -13.03 17.54
N PHE A 149 -26.54 -11.73 17.84
CA PHE A 149 -25.66 -11.23 18.90
C PHE A 149 -26.12 -11.71 20.28
N GLU A 150 -27.41 -11.60 20.59
CA GLU A 150 -27.98 -11.96 21.89
C GLU A 150 -27.92 -13.46 22.18
N ALA A 151 -27.95 -14.30 21.14
CA ALA A 151 -27.76 -15.74 21.29
C ALA A 151 -26.37 -16.10 21.84
N ARG A 152 -25.33 -15.35 21.47
CA ARG A 152 -23.94 -15.54 21.95
C ARG A 152 -23.18 -14.19 22.01
N PRO A 153 -23.43 -13.34 23.02
CA PRO A 153 -22.81 -12.02 23.10
C PRO A 153 -21.29 -12.12 23.18
N GLY A 154 -20.59 -11.34 22.35
CA GLY A 154 -19.12 -11.31 22.29
C GLY A 154 -18.48 -12.51 21.61
N HIS A 155 -19.26 -13.51 21.19
CA HIS A 155 -18.72 -14.65 20.46
C HIS A 155 -18.67 -14.35 18.96
N ASP A 156 -17.46 -14.41 18.38
CA ASP A 156 -17.23 -14.31 16.93
C ASP A 156 -17.77 -13.01 16.29
N PHE A 157 -17.14 -11.89 16.66
CA PHE A 157 -17.40 -10.58 16.06
C PHE A 157 -17.26 -10.58 14.53
N GLU A 158 -16.40 -11.43 13.97
CA GLU A 158 -16.16 -11.51 12.52
C GLU A 158 -17.43 -11.97 11.79
N SER A 159 -18.01 -13.09 12.24
CA SER A 159 -19.28 -13.61 11.72
C SER A 159 -20.42 -12.61 11.89
N TRP A 160 -20.53 -12.00 13.07
CA TRP A 160 -21.61 -11.06 13.35
C TRP A 160 -21.54 -9.82 12.45
N LEU A 161 -20.37 -9.18 12.34
CA LEU A 161 -20.16 -8.04 11.46
C LEU A 161 -20.30 -8.43 9.97
N GLY A 162 -19.85 -9.62 9.61
CA GLY A 162 -20.07 -10.20 8.28
C GLY A 162 -21.55 -10.32 7.95
N TYR A 163 -22.37 -10.74 8.92
CA TYR A 163 -23.81 -10.81 8.74
C TYR A 163 -24.45 -9.43 8.66
N ILE A 164 -24.08 -8.47 9.51
CA ILE A 164 -24.58 -7.09 9.45
C ILE A 164 -24.31 -6.48 8.07
N LYS A 165 -23.11 -6.69 7.52
CA LYS A 165 -22.77 -6.27 6.17
C LYS A 165 -23.73 -6.88 5.14
N PHE A 166 -23.95 -8.19 5.21
CA PHE A 166 -24.86 -8.91 4.30
C PHE A 166 -26.31 -8.43 4.43
N TYR A 167 -26.78 -8.25 5.67
CA TYR A 167 -28.12 -7.77 6.02
C TYR A 167 -28.40 -6.39 5.42
N ARG A 168 -27.46 -5.45 5.58
CA ARG A 168 -27.51 -4.11 4.96
C ARG A 168 -27.49 -4.15 3.44
N LEU A 169 -26.68 -5.03 2.84
CA LEU A 169 -26.62 -5.21 1.39
C LEU A 169 -27.95 -5.72 0.79
N LYS A 170 -28.80 -6.36 1.59
CA LYS A 170 -30.14 -6.82 1.19
C LYS A 170 -31.22 -5.76 1.41
N GLY A 171 -30.83 -4.52 1.72
CA GLY A 171 -31.72 -3.38 1.87
C GLY A 171 -32.42 -3.32 3.24
N ARG A 172 -31.96 -4.10 4.22
CA ARG A 172 -32.48 -4.05 5.59
C ARG A 172 -31.62 -3.14 6.46
N ASP A 173 -32.24 -2.41 7.38
CA ASP A 173 -31.53 -1.48 8.24
C ASP A 173 -31.07 -2.14 9.55
N PHE A 174 -29.87 -1.77 9.98
CA PHE A 174 -29.29 -2.11 11.28
C PHE A 174 -28.10 -1.18 11.48
N SER A 175 -28.30 -0.10 12.22
CA SER A 175 -27.40 1.06 12.27
C SER A 175 -26.18 0.83 13.19
N GLU A 176 -25.23 1.77 13.17
CA GLU A 176 -24.14 1.80 14.15
C GLU A 176 -24.63 2.02 15.58
N ASP A 177 -25.75 2.73 15.78
CA ASP A 177 -26.36 2.92 17.09
C ASP A 177 -26.88 1.60 17.67
N ASP A 178 -27.60 0.81 16.86
CA ASP A 178 -28.11 -0.51 17.24
C ASP A 178 -26.96 -1.42 17.71
N MET A 179 -25.84 -1.41 16.98
CA MET A 179 -24.63 -2.15 17.38
C MET A 179 -24.08 -1.65 18.71
N VAL A 180 -23.95 -0.34 18.92
CA VAL A 180 -23.40 0.22 20.17
C VAL A 180 -24.30 -0.08 21.36
N VAL A 181 -25.63 0.02 21.20
CA VAL A 181 -26.60 -0.33 22.24
C VAL A 181 -26.39 -1.78 22.71
N LEU A 182 -26.20 -2.72 21.78
CA LEU A 182 -25.93 -4.12 22.13
C LEU A 182 -24.58 -4.31 22.82
N LEU A 183 -23.52 -3.69 22.32
CA LEU A 183 -22.20 -3.76 22.96
C LEU A 183 -22.24 -3.20 24.39
N LYS A 184 -22.98 -2.10 24.62
CA LYS A 184 -23.17 -1.52 25.96
C LYS A 184 -23.99 -2.44 26.86
N LYS A 185 -25.12 -2.96 26.38
CA LYS A 185 -26.00 -3.89 27.11
C LYS A 185 -25.22 -5.08 27.67
N HIS A 186 -24.19 -5.54 26.95
CA HIS A 186 -23.38 -6.70 27.32
C HIS A 186 -21.98 -6.35 27.87
N ASN A 187 -21.65 -5.07 28.08
CA ASN A 187 -20.33 -4.59 28.54
C ASN A 187 -19.14 -5.01 27.65
N LEU A 188 -19.34 -5.05 26.32
CA LEU A 188 -18.36 -5.53 25.34
C LEU A 188 -17.66 -4.41 24.55
N ILE A 189 -17.79 -3.15 24.98
CA ILE A 189 -17.23 -1.98 24.27
C ILE A 189 -15.70 -2.05 24.12
N GLU A 190 -15.00 -2.39 25.20
CA GLU A 190 -13.54 -2.48 25.20
C GLU A 190 -13.04 -3.62 24.30
N GLU A 191 -13.61 -4.82 24.47
CA GLU A 191 -13.29 -6.00 23.66
C GLU A 191 -13.60 -5.77 22.17
N ALA A 192 -14.73 -5.13 21.87
CA ALA A 192 -15.08 -4.76 20.50
C ALA A 192 -14.09 -3.73 19.92
N ALA A 193 -13.70 -2.71 20.68
CA ALA A 193 -12.72 -1.71 20.22
C ALA A 193 -11.36 -2.31 19.90
N GLU A 194 -10.91 -3.29 20.69
CA GLU A 194 -9.68 -4.07 20.45
C GLU A 194 -9.82 -5.01 19.24
N THR A 195 -10.92 -5.74 19.16
CA THR A 195 -11.12 -6.72 18.07
C THR A 195 -11.30 -6.02 16.73
N PHE A 196 -12.11 -4.95 16.69
CA PHE A 196 -12.43 -4.22 15.48
C PHE A 196 -11.20 -3.50 14.90
N ILE A 197 -10.27 -3.01 15.73
CA ILE A 197 -9.04 -2.38 15.20
C ILE A 197 -8.14 -3.40 14.49
N LEU A 198 -8.15 -4.66 14.93
CA LEU A 198 -7.45 -5.75 14.25
C LEU A 198 -8.14 -6.09 12.92
N MET A 199 -9.48 -6.14 12.92
CA MET A 199 -10.31 -6.40 11.74
C MET A 199 -10.27 -5.28 10.69
N ASP A 200 -9.91 -4.03 11.03
CA ASP A 200 -9.77 -2.94 10.02
C ASP A 200 -8.78 -3.28 8.89
N ARG A 201 -7.83 -4.18 9.18
CA ARG A 201 -6.84 -4.68 8.23
C ARG A 201 -7.48 -5.57 7.17
N GLU A 202 -8.61 -6.20 7.47
CA GLU A 202 -9.34 -7.10 6.58
C GLU A 202 -10.20 -6.30 5.61
N PHE A 203 -9.89 -6.45 4.31
CA PHE A 203 -10.56 -5.68 3.27
C PHE A 203 -12.07 -5.92 3.24
N PHE A 204 -12.53 -7.13 3.58
CA PHE A 204 -13.95 -7.48 3.51
C PHE A 204 -14.79 -6.79 4.60
N LEU A 205 -14.34 -6.70 5.84
CA LEU A 205 -15.12 -6.12 6.94
C LEU A 205 -14.94 -4.61 7.11
N ARG A 206 -13.91 -4.03 6.46
CA ARG A 206 -13.57 -2.60 6.56
C ARG A 206 -14.76 -1.66 6.34
N SER A 207 -15.71 -2.02 5.46
CA SER A 207 -16.89 -1.20 5.17
C SER A 207 -17.89 -1.09 6.32
N VAL A 208 -17.84 -1.98 7.30
CA VAL A 208 -18.69 -1.95 8.51
C VAL A 208 -17.87 -1.57 9.74
N VAL A 209 -16.66 -2.13 9.86
CA VAL A 209 -15.74 -1.89 10.99
C VAL A 209 -15.36 -0.41 11.13
N ARG A 210 -15.01 0.28 10.03
CA ARG A 210 -14.60 1.70 10.12
C ARG A 210 -15.73 2.63 10.54
N PRO A 211 -16.92 2.60 9.91
CA PRO A 211 -18.06 3.38 10.39
C PRO A 211 -18.37 3.11 11.85
N MET A 212 -18.36 1.83 12.26
CA MET A 212 -18.64 1.44 13.64
C MET A 212 -17.61 2.03 14.63
N LEU A 213 -16.31 1.86 14.37
CA LEU A 213 -15.26 2.42 15.22
C LEU A 213 -15.32 3.96 15.28
N ALA A 214 -15.58 4.61 14.14
CA ALA A 214 -15.73 6.06 14.10
C ALA A 214 -16.96 6.53 14.89
N TYR A 215 -18.06 5.78 14.84
CA TYR A 215 -19.28 6.07 15.59
C TYR A 215 -19.10 5.84 17.09
N MET A 216 -18.46 4.75 17.51
CA MET A 216 -18.16 4.47 18.92
C MET A 216 -17.35 5.60 19.57
N VAL A 217 -16.39 6.18 18.84
CA VAL A 217 -15.58 7.29 19.35
C VAL A 217 -16.38 8.58 19.53
N THR A 218 -17.45 8.79 18.76
CA THR A 218 -18.30 9.98 18.91
C THR A 218 -19.32 9.87 20.04
N GLN A 219 -19.56 8.68 20.58
CA GLN A 219 -20.48 8.47 21.70
C GLN A 219 -19.84 8.89 23.03
N THR A 220 -20.43 9.86 23.72
CA THR A 220 -19.83 10.52 24.89
C THR A 220 -19.49 9.55 26.02
N ASP A 221 -20.33 8.55 26.27
CA ASP A 221 -20.14 7.55 27.33
C ASP A 221 -19.27 6.34 26.95
N VAL A 222 -18.87 6.23 25.67
CA VAL A 222 -18.06 5.14 25.13
C VAL A 222 -16.67 5.62 24.69
N SER A 223 -16.57 6.87 24.24
CA SER A 223 -15.39 7.46 23.61
C SER A 223 -14.11 7.26 24.44
N ASP A 224 -14.15 7.54 25.74
CA ASP A 224 -13.00 7.42 26.62
C ASP A 224 -12.50 5.98 26.75
N ILE A 225 -13.40 4.99 26.73
CA ILE A 225 -13.02 3.57 26.74
C ILE A 225 -12.28 3.27 25.45
N VAL A 226 -12.87 3.59 24.29
CA VAL A 226 -12.28 3.30 22.98
C VAL A 226 -10.91 3.96 22.80
N LEU A 227 -10.78 5.24 23.16
CA LEU A 227 -9.51 5.96 23.05
C LEU A 227 -8.44 5.37 23.97
N LYS A 228 -8.79 4.95 25.19
CA LYS A 228 -7.87 4.27 26.11
C LYS A 228 -7.48 2.88 25.60
N THR A 229 -8.42 2.12 25.07
CA THR A 229 -8.16 0.81 24.46
C THR A 229 -7.21 0.93 23.28
N TRP A 230 -7.42 1.89 22.39
CA TRP A 230 -6.50 2.16 21.27
C TRP A 230 -5.12 2.61 21.74
N LEU A 231 -5.06 3.46 22.78
CA LEU A 231 -3.81 3.90 23.37
C LEU A 231 -3.03 2.71 23.98
N GLY A 232 -3.71 1.84 24.73
CA GLY A 232 -3.14 0.62 25.30
C GLY A 232 -2.60 -0.34 24.23
N ASN A 233 -3.34 -0.48 23.14
CA ASN A 233 -2.97 -1.26 21.96
C ASN A 233 -1.95 -0.55 21.02
N ARG A 234 -1.46 0.62 21.40
CA ARG A 234 -0.46 1.42 20.65
C ARG A 234 -0.88 1.71 19.21
N VAL A 235 -2.17 1.93 18.98
CA VAL A 235 -2.68 2.24 17.64
C VAL A 235 -2.10 3.57 17.19
N HIS A 236 -1.39 3.57 16.06
CA HIS A 236 -0.72 4.78 15.57
C HIS A 236 -1.75 5.86 15.20
N PRO A 237 -1.54 7.17 15.49
CA PRO A 237 -2.53 8.21 15.18
C PRO A 237 -2.95 8.27 13.70
N ASN A 238 -2.03 8.01 12.77
CA ASN A 238 -2.36 7.87 11.34
C ASN A 238 -3.42 6.80 11.02
N VAL A 239 -3.53 5.74 11.85
CA VAL A 239 -4.56 4.70 11.68
C VAL A 239 -5.89 5.22 12.21
N VAL A 240 -5.90 5.80 13.42
CA VAL A 240 -7.09 6.41 14.04
C VAL A 240 -7.72 7.45 13.09
N ILE A 241 -6.91 8.32 12.51
CA ILE A 241 -7.40 9.38 11.63
C ILE A 241 -7.98 8.82 10.33
N LYS A 242 -7.43 7.71 9.79
CA LYS A 242 -8.01 7.01 8.63
C LYS A 242 -9.34 6.31 8.96
N ILE A 243 -9.55 5.94 10.21
CA ILE A 243 -10.82 5.36 10.69
C ILE A 243 -11.86 6.47 10.81
N LEU A 244 -11.50 7.58 11.45
CA LEU A 244 -12.40 8.73 11.67
C LEU A 244 -12.77 9.44 10.36
N PHE A 245 -11.84 9.53 9.42
CA PHE A 245 -12.02 10.21 8.13
C PHE A 245 -11.69 9.25 6.97
N PRO A 246 -12.57 8.28 6.69
CA PRO A 246 -12.35 7.34 5.60
C PRO A 246 -12.44 8.08 4.25
N GLY A 247 -11.36 8.04 3.47
CA GLY A 247 -11.32 8.68 2.16
C GLY A 247 -9.90 8.98 1.70
N ARG A 248 -9.75 9.39 0.44
CA ARG A 248 -8.48 9.97 -0.06
C ARG A 248 -8.28 11.39 0.49
N PHE A 249 -9.38 12.11 0.66
CA PHE A 249 -9.44 13.43 1.26
C PHE A 249 -10.29 13.36 2.53
N MET A 250 -9.83 14.01 3.60
CA MET A 250 -10.54 14.01 4.87
C MET A 250 -11.62 15.09 4.87
N ASN A 251 -12.90 14.68 4.94
CA ASN A 251 -13.99 15.56 5.31
C ASN A 251 -14.09 15.59 6.84
N PHE A 252 -13.47 16.60 7.44
CA PHE A 252 -13.34 16.70 8.89
C PHE A 252 -14.67 17.04 9.56
N ASP A 253 -15.49 16.06 9.92
CA ASP A 253 -16.56 16.28 10.90
C ASP A 253 -15.98 16.83 12.22
N SER A 254 -16.59 17.88 12.79
CA SER A 254 -16.02 18.61 13.93
C SER A 254 -15.85 17.72 15.15
N ASP A 255 -16.83 16.86 15.45
CA ASP A 255 -16.78 15.98 16.62
C ASP A 255 -15.67 14.95 16.45
N LYS A 256 -15.61 14.30 15.28
CA LYS A 256 -14.53 13.34 14.97
C LYS A 256 -13.16 14.00 15.00
N LEU A 257 -13.04 15.27 14.60
CA LEU A 257 -11.76 15.99 14.62
C LEU A 257 -11.32 16.21 16.06
N VAL A 258 -12.22 16.62 16.95
CA VAL A 258 -11.94 16.75 18.39
C VAL A 258 -11.39 15.45 18.97
N TYR A 259 -12.04 14.31 18.71
CA TYR A 259 -11.57 13.02 19.24
C TYR A 259 -10.25 12.56 18.60
N GLY A 260 -10.04 12.81 17.31
CA GLY A 260 -8.78 12.53 16.63
C GLY A 260 -7.61 13.31 17.24
N LEU A 261 -7.81 14.61 17.51
CA LEU A 261 -6.82 15.48 18.15
C LEU A 261 -6.60 15.10 19.62
N LYS A 262 -7.68 14.76 20.35
CA LYS A 262 -7.61 14.22 21.73
C LYS A 262 -6.73 12.98 21.78
N TYR A 263 -6.94 12.04 20.86
CA TYR A 263 -6.12 10.84 20.77
C TYR A 263 -4.65 11.13 20.47
N ILE A 264 -4.36 12.03 19.53
CA ILE A 264 -2.98 12.45 19.21
C ILE A 264 -2.29 13.02 20.46
N GLN A 265 -2.98 13.86 21.22
CA GLN A 265 -2.42 14.42 22.44
C GLN A 265 -2.13 13.34 23.49
N MET A 266 -3.08 12.42 23.72
CA MET A 266 -2.90 11.28 24.61
C MET A 266 -1.69 10.43 24.19
N PHE A 267 -1.58 10.14 22.89
CA PHE A 267 -0.48 9.35 22.32
C PHE A 267 0.88 10.03 22.49
N ARG A 268 0.96 11.33 22.20
CA ARG A 268 2.17 12.15 22.41
C ARG A 268 2.59 12.15 23.88
N LYS A 269 1.64 12.39 24.78
CA LYS A 269 1.89 12.44 26.23
C LYS A 269 2.40 11.10 26.77
N PHE A 270 1.79 9.99 26.33
CA PHE A 270 2.09 8.67 26.86
C PHE A 270 3.35 8.04 26.24
N PHE A 271 3.53 8.14 24.92
CA PHE A 271 4.64 7.49 24.21
C PHE A 271 5.81 8.41 23.87
N ARG A 272 5.66 9.74 24.03
CA ARG A 272 6.64 10.75 23.57
C ARG A 272 7.02 10.57 22.09
N LYS A 273 6.03 10.19 21.28
CA LYS A 273 6.13 9.93 19.83
C LYS A 273 5.05 10.73 19.10
N PHE A 274 5.13 10.75 17.76
CA PHE A 274 4.25 11.50 16.86
C PHE A 274 4.58 13.00 16.83
N SER A 275 5.55 13.36 15.99
CA SER A 275 6.10 14.70 15.83
C SER A 275 5.10 15.72 15.28
N ASP A 276 5.44 17.01 15.39
CA ASP A 276 4.71 18.10 14.75
C ASP A 276 4.69 17.97 13.22
N ASP A 277 5.77 17.43 12.65
CA ASP A 277 5.86 17.07 11.24
C ASP A 277 4.80 16.04 10.84
N GLU A 278 4.64 14.96 11.61
CA GLU A 278 3.63 13.92 11.35
C GLU A 278 2.21 14.45 11.49
N LEU A 279 1.96 15.30 12.49
CA LEU A 279 0.70 16.03 12.62
C LEU A 279 0.43 16.89 11.39
N SER A 280 1.43 17.62 10.91
CA SER A 280 1.31 18.49 9.74
C SER A 280 0.97 17.69 8.47
N ILE A 281 1.65 16.56 8.24
CA ILE A 281 1.41 15.66 7.10
C ILE A 281 -0.01 15.11 7.14
N MET A 282 -0.48 14.79 8.34
CA MET A 282 -1.82 14.28 8.56
C MET A 282 -2.89 15.34 8.25
N LEU A 283 -2.72 16.57 8.73
CA LEU A 283 -3.68 17.67 8.53
C LEU A 283 -3.75 18.14 7.06
N VAL A 284 -2.63 18.13 6.33
CA VAL A 284 -2.57 18.56 4.90
C VAL A 284 -3.35 17.65 3.96
N ARG A 285 -3.77 16.46 4.42
CA ARG A 285 -4.64 15.54 3.64
C ARG A 285 -6.12 15.91 3.67
N ALA A 286 -6.46 17.08 4.21
CA ALA A 286 -7.80 17.66 4.15
C ALA A 286 -8.32 17.77 2.71
N GLU A 287 -9.63 17.64 2.53
CA GLU A 287 -10.27 18.01 1.26
C GLU A 287 -10.13 19.51 0.96
N SER A 288 -10.11 20.34 2.00
CA SER A 288 -9.88 21.78 1.89
C SER A 288 -9.18 22.30 3.13
N ASN A 289 -7.99 22.88 2.94
CA ASN A 289 -7.23 23.51 4.02
C ASN A 289 -7.98 24.69 4.63
N SER A 290 -8.74 25.45 3.85
CA SER A 290 -9.56 26.57 4.34
C SER A 290 -10.68 26.10 5.26
N LYS A 291 -11.39 25.01 4.89
CA LYS A 291 -12.42 24.42 5.76
C LYS A 291 -11.82 23.82 7.03
N LEU A 292 -10.64 23.20 6.94
CA LEU A 292 -9.94 22.69 8.11
C LEU A 292 -9.48 23.85 9.03
N LEU A 293 -9.01 24.95 8.45
CA LEU A 293 -8.63 26.14 9.21
C LEU A 293 -9.81 26.68 10.02
N GLU A 294 -10.94 26.92 9.36
CA GLU A 294 -12.18 27.37 10.00
C GLU A 294 -12.56 26.46 11.18
N LYS A 295 -12.52 25.13 10.97
CA LYS A 295 -12.84 24.15 12.02
C LYS A 295 -11.86 24.20 13.19
N LEU A 296 -10.56 24.28 12.91
CA LEU A 296 -9.55 24.39 13.97
C LEU A 296 -9.68 25.72 14.73
N GLU A 297 -10.04 26.82 14.06
CA GLU A 297 -10.28 28.12 14.69
C GLU A 297 -11.53 28.11 15.57
N MET A 298 -12.61 27.44 15.13
CA MET A 298 -13.80 27.22 15.97
C MET A 298 -13.52 26.37 17.21
N LEU A 299 -12.60 25.40 17.11
CA LEU A 299 -12.21 24.55 18.23
C LEU A 299 -11.17 25.20 19.15
N HIS A 300 -10.50 26.25 18.69
CA HIS A 300 -9.49 26.96 19.45
C HIS A 300 -10.15 27.90 20.44
N ASP A 301 -10.28 27.46 21.70
CA ASP A 301 -10.69 28.31 22.82
C ASP A 301 -9.46 28.70 23.66
N PRO A 302 -8.90 29.92 23.50
CA PRO A 302 -7.76 30.37 24.28
C PRO A 302 -8.10 30.57 25.77
N SER A 303 -9.39 30.67 26.11
CA SER A 303 -9.87 30.87 27.47
C SER A 303 -10.26 29.58 28.20
N GLY A 304 -10.45 28.49 27.46
CA GLY A 304 -10.96 27.23 27.96
C GLY A 304 -10.17 26.02 27.47
N ASN A 305 -9.66 25.24 28.41
CA ASN A 305 -9.02 23.95 28.13
C ASN A 305 -10.04 22.81 28.13
N GLN A 306 -11.23 23.01 27.55
CA GLN A 306 -12.39 22.11 27.76
C GLN A 306 -12.08 20.66 27.39
N TYR A 307 -11.15 20.43 26.46
CA TYR A 307 -10.80 19.10 25.97
C TYR A 307 -9.32 18.71 26.17
N GLY A 308 -8.49 19.59 26.75
CA GLY A 308 -7.05 19.36 26.83
C GLY A 308 -6.28 19.68 25.54
N ILE A 309 -6.96 19.75 24.39
CA ILE A 309 -6.33 19.66 23.05
C ILE A 309 -5.74 20.95 22.48
N ASN A 310 -5.80 22.07 23.21
CA ASN A 310 -5.39 23.39 22.69
C ASN A 310 -3.95 23.40 22.16
N GLU A 311 -3.03 22.71 22.83
CA GLU A 311 -1.64 22.61 22.35
C GLU A 311 -1.58 22.00 20.94
N VAL A 312 -2.31 20.92 20.68
CA VAL A 312 -2.33 20.25 19.38
C VAL A 312 -3.05 21.12 18.33
N ILE A 313 -4.12 21.81 18.73
CA ILE A 313 -4.83 22.76 17.87
C ILE A 313 -3.92 23.92 17.48
N GLU A 314 -3.23 24.56 18.42
CA GLU A 314 -2.31 25.66 18.16
C GLU A 314 -1.22 25.25 17.18
N LYS A 315 -0.59 24.08 17.39
CA LYS A 315 0.40 23.55 16.42
C LYS A 315 -0.24 23.29 15.06
N GLY A 316 -1.43 22.68 15.03
CA GLY A 316 -2.18 22.42 13.81
C GLY A 316 -2.53 23.70 13.03
N LEU A 317 -2.99 24.74 13.73
CA LEU A 317 -3.35 26.04 13.16
C LEU A 317 -2.16 26.68 12.43
N VAL A 318 -0.96 26.63 13.00
CA VAL A 318 0.22 27.20 12.32
C VAL A 318 0.46 26.50 10.98
N TYR A 319 0.42 25.17 10.95
CA TYR A 319 0.62 24.40 9.72
C TYR A 319 -0.51 24.61 8.69
N VAL A 320 -1.76 24.59 9.15
CA VAL A 320 -2.91 24.75 8.25
C VAL A 320 -2.99 26.16 7.69
N ARG A 321 -2.72 27.21 8.49
CA ARG A 321 -2.63 28.60 7.98
C ARG A 321 -1.57 28.73 6.91
N MET A 322 -0.39 28.17 7.15
CA MET A 322 0.67 28.15 6.15
C MET A 322 0.18 27.44 4.87
N SER A 323 -0.44 26.27 5.00
CA SER A 323 -1.00 25.52 3.86
C SER A 323 -2.06 26.29 3.07
N VAL A 324 -2.92 27.06 3.75
CA VAL A 324 -3.93 27.94 3.14
C VAL A 324 -3.27 29.11 2.40
N GLU A 325 -2.25 29.75 2.97
CA GLU A 325 -1.51 30.79 2.26
C GLU A 325 -0.85 30.22 1.02
N LEU A 326 -0.22 29.04 1.12
CA LEU A 326 0.33 28.35 -0.06
C LEU A 326 -0.73 28.12 -1.13
N ASP A 327 -1.94 27.66 -0.77
CA ASP A 327 -3.04 27.49 -1.73
C ASP A 327 -3.38 28.79 -2.48
N LYS A 328 -3.34 29.95 -1.82
CA LYS A 328 -3.60 31.24 -2.46
C LYS A 328 -2.55 31.60 -3.52
N PHE A 329 -1.27 31.29 -3.28
CA PHE A 329 -0.21 31.50 -4.27
C PHE A 329 -0.35 30.53 -5.44
N LEU A 330 -0.61 29.26 -5.15
CA LEU A 330 -0.76 28.20 -6.13
C LEU A 330 -1.92 28.45 -7.09
N LEU A 331 -3.06 28.93 -6.58
CA LEU A 331 -4.22 29.30 -7.40
C LEU A 331 -3.91 30.45 -8.37
N LYS A 332 -2.92 31.28 -8.06
CA LYS A 332 -2.43 32.35 -8.95
C LYS A 332 -1.35 31.85 -9.93
N GLY A 333 -1.02 30.57 -9.92
CA GLY A 333 0.11 30.01 -10.67
C GLY A 333 1.47 30.49 -10.18
N GLN A 334 1.54 31.00 -8.95
CA GLN A 334 2.76 31.53 -8.36
C GLN A 334 3.32 30.55 -7.35
N LEU A 335 4.64 30.38 -7.36
CA LEU A 335 5.33 29.72 -6.25
C LEU A 335 5.33 30.67 -5.04
N PRO A 336 4.84 30.21 -3.88
CA PRO A 336 4.82 31.02 -2.67
C PRO A 336 6.25 31.33 -2.23
N ASP A 337 6.56 32.62 -2.18
CA ASP A 337 7.80 33.15 -1.64
C ASP A 337 7.98 32.71 -0.17
N ILE A 338 9.12 32.08 0.14
CA ILE A 338 9.46 31.65 1.50
C ILE A 338 9.54 32.86 2.45
N SER A 339 10.04 33.99 1.98
CA SER A 339 10.15 35.22 2.78
C SER A 339 8.79 35.87 3.08
N ALA A 340 7.77 35.61 2.26
CA ALA A 340 6.39 35.98 2.56
C ALA A 340 5.82 35.19 3.75
N LEU A 341 6.45 34.06 4.09
CA LEU A 341 6.20 33.30 5.31
C LEU A 341 7.27 33.67 6.34
N ALA A 342 7.08 34.81 7.01
CA ALA A 342 8.04 35.44 7.93
C ALA A 342 8.63 34.57 9.06
N GLN A 343 8.24 33.30 9.17
CA GLN A 343 8.67 32.32 10.17
C GLN A 343 9.46 31.13 9.56
N VAL A 344 9.72 31.11 8.26
CA VAL A 344 10.39 30.00 7.58
C VAL A 344 11.86 30.34 7.34
N GLU A 345 12.75 29.63 8.01
CA GLU A 345 14.19 29.67 7.76
C GLU A 345 14.58 28.59 6.75
N LEU A 346 15.43 28.93 5.79
CA LEU A 346 15.97 27.95 4.86
C LEU A 346 17.02 27.07 5.57
N ASP A 347 16.53 26.07 6.31
CA ASP A 347 17.28 25.07 7.07
C ASP A 347 16.48 23.75 7.09
N ALA A 348 17.16 22.61 6.88
CA ALA A 348 16.55 21.29 6.99
C ALA A 348 15.94 21.03 8.39
N LYS A 349 16.49 21.65 9.43
CA LYS A 349 16.02 21.54 10.81
C LYS A 349 14.79 22.39 11.10
N ASP A 350 14.51 23.40 10.29
CA ASP A 350 13.29 24.18 10.42
C ASP A 350 12.06 23.37 10.00
N LYS A 351 11.15 23.16 10.96
CA LYS A 351 9.90 22.43 10.76
C LYS A 351 8.93 23.12 9.82
N PHE A 352 8.98 24.45 9.73
CA PHE A 352 8.13 25.20 8.82
C PHE A 352 8.64 25.11 7.39
N PHE A 353 9.96 25.15 7.19
CA PHE A 353 10.57 24.86 5.89
C PHE A 353 10.24 23.45 5.39
N ARG A 354 10.38 22.43 6.25
CA ARG A 354 9.98 21.06 5.90
C ARG A 354 8.50 20.97 5.52
N HIS A 355 7.62 21.60 6.29
CA HIS A 355 6.19 21.63 5.98
C HIS A 355 5.90 22.34 4.65
N TRP A 356 6.59 23.45 4.39
CA TRP A 356 6.46 24.24 3.17
C TRP A 356 6.84 23.41 1.95
N LEU A 357 8.01 22.79 2.02
CA LEU A 357 8.55 21.96 0.95
C LEU A 357 7.63 20.75 0.67
N ARG A 358 7.06 20.15 1.72
CA ARG A 358 6.04 19.08 1.56
C ARG A 358 4.80 19.59 0.84
N CYS A 359 4.23 20.72 1.27
CA CYS A 359 3.04 21.29 0.65
C CYS A 359 3.27 21.63 -0.83
N VAL A 360 4.41 22.25 -1.15
CA VAL A 360 4.83 22.52 -2.52
C VAL A 360 4.96 21.21 -3.30
N SER A 361 5.63 20.18 -2.76
CA SER A 361 5.81 18.89 -3.45
C SER A 361 4.51 18.13 -3.74
N ILE A 362 3.49 18.26 -2.88
CA ILE A 362 2.19 17.60 -3.07
C ILE A 362 1.38 18.31 -4.16
N LYS A 363 1.45 19.64 -4.22
CA LYS A 363 0.59 20.47 -5.07
C LYS A 363 1.24 20.82 -6.41
N PHE A 364 2.57 20.85 -6.48
CA PHE A 364 3.33 20.88 -7.73
C PHE A 364 3.76 19.45 -8.06
N PRO A 365 3.05 18.76 -8.96
CA PRO A 365 3.48 17.44 -9.40
C PRO A 365 4.91 17.53 -9.96
N SER A 366 5.64 16.41 -9.86
CA SER A 366 7.03 16.20 -10.24
C SER A 366 7.30 16.34 -11.74
N LYS A 367 6.88 17.44 -12.35
CA LYS A 367 7.27 17.85 -13.70
C LYS A 367 8.67 18.47 -13.64
N PRO A 368 9.53 18.26 -14.64
CA PRO A 368 10.87 18.86 -14.66
C PRO A 368 10.85 20.39 -14.50
N SER A 369 9.90 21.07 -15.15
CA SER A 369 9.77 22.53 -15.08
C SER A 369 9.42 23.02 -13.67
N SER A 370 8.59 22.29 -12.90
CA SER A 370 8.24 22.71 -11.55
C SER A 370 9.38 22.53 -10.54
N VAL A 371 10.32 21.60 -10.80
CA VAL A 371 11.52 21.42 -9.96
C VAL A 371 12.54 22.54 -10.23
N GLU A 372 12.70 22.94 -11.49
CA GLU A 372 13.54 24.07 -11.88
C GLU A 372 13.02 25.39 -11.32
N ASP A 373 11.71 25.66 -11.45
CA ASP A 373 11.08 26.86 -10.89
C ASP A 373 11.24 26.90 -9.36
N LEU A 374 11.04 25.76 -8.69
CA LEU A 374 11.24 25.63 -7.25
C LEU A 374 12.70 25.89 -6.86
N TYR A 375 13.66 25.37 -7.63
CA TYR A 375 15.08 25.60 -7.38
C TYR A 375 15.44 27.09 -7.55
N ALA A 376 14.99 27.71 -8.64
CA ALA A 376 15.20 29.14 -8.91
C ALA A 376 14.60 30.02 -7.80
N LEU A 377 13.43 29.65 -7.28
CA LEU A 377 12.81 30.31 -6.13
C LEU A 377 13.73 30.25 -4.90
N LEU A 378 14.24 29.06 -4.56
CA LEU A 378 15.10 28.88 -3.39
C LEU A 378 16.41 29.66 -3.49
N MET A 379 17.00 29.73 -4.68
CA MET A 379 18.20 30.52 -4.95
C MET A 379 17.97 32.02 -4.83
N THR A 380 16.82 32.50 -5.28
CA THR A 380 16.50 33.94 -5.29
C THR A 380 16.26 34.50 -3.89
N HIS A 381 15.61 33.74 -3.01
CA HIS A 381 15.08 34.28 -1.75
C HIS A 381 16.05 34.26 -0.57
N SER A 382 17.02 33.36 -0.58
CA SER A 382 17.76 33.02 0.64
C SER A 382 19.21 33.48 0.66
N GLN A 383 19.68 34.11 -0.43
CA GLN A 383 21.10 34.23 -0.73
C GLN A 383 21.84 32.89 -0.56
N ALA A 384 21.13 31.75 -0.63
CA ALA A 384 21.75 30.47 -0.37
C ALA A 384 22.73 30.17 -1.49
N THR A 385 23.93 29.78 -1.07
CA THR A 385 24.87 29.12 -1.95
C THR A 385 24.33 27.75 -2.33
N ASN A 386 24.69 27.27 -3.52
CA ASN A 386 24.37 25.91 -3.95
C ASN A 386 24.86 24.85 -2.95
N GLU A 387 25.97 25.11 -2.26
CA GLU A 387 26.50 24.28 -1.17
C GLU A 387 25.49 24.14 -0.03
N LYS A 388 25.01 25.26 0.51
CA LYS A 388 23.99 25.27 1.56
C LYS A 388 22.74 24.49 1.15
N LEU A 389 22.24 24.69 -0.08
CA LEU A 389 21.08 23.94 -0.57
C LEU A 389 21.37 22.43 -0.70
N THR A 390 22.55 22.06 -1.18
CA THR A 390 22.98 20.66 -1.28
C THR A 390 23.00 20.01 0.09
N ASP A 391 23.56 20.68 1.10
CA ASP A 391 23.60 20.17 2.47
C ASP A 391 22.21 20.04 3.09
N ILE A 392 21.34 21.04 2.87
CA ILE A 392 19.94 21.00 3.32
C ILE A 392 19.22 19.81 2.72
N PHE A 393 19.26 19.61 1.39
CA PHE A 393 18.51 18.53 0.76
C PHE A 393 19.05 17.16 1.08
N ASN A 394 20.37 17.00 1.20
CA ASN A 394 20.91 15.73 1.67
C ASN A 394 20.47 15.45 3.12
N THR A 395 20.47 16.47 4.00
CA THR A 395 19.97 16.31 5.38
C THR A 395 18.49 15.94 5.40
N LEU A 396 17.66 16.55 4.54
CA LEU A 396 16.24 16.22 4.40
C LEU A 396 16.00 14.78 3.92
N GLN A 397 16.86 14.28 3.04
CA GLN A 397 16.82 12.89 2.56
C GLN A 397 17.26 11.92 3.65
N ASP A 398 18.34 12.22 4.38
CA ASP A 398 18.93 11.30 5.36
C ASP A 398 18.15 11.25 6.68
N GLU A 399 17.66 12.40 7.17
CA GLU A 399 17.11 12.52 8.54
C GLU A 399 15.58 12.62 8.60
N TYR A 400 14.93 13.11 7.55
CA TYR A 400 13.51 13.52 7.60
C TYR A 400 12.59 12.79 6.62
N SER A 401 13.10 11.75 5.95
CA SER A 401 12.37 10.92 4.97
C SER A 401 11.65 11.74 3.89
N MET A 402 12.25 12.88 3.49
CA MET A 402 11.73 13.74 2.42
C MET A 402 12.34 13.35 1.07
N ASP A 403 12.41 12.05 0.80
CA ASP A 403 13.24 11.47 -0.24
C ASP A 403 12.87 12.00 -1.63
N GLU A 404 11.58 12.07 -1.97
CA GLU A 404 11.20 12.34 -3.36
C GLU A 404 11.56 13.75 -3.83
N ILE A 405 11.11 14.79 -3.11
CA ILE A 405 11.34 16.18 -3.51
C ILE A 405 12.80 16.59 -3.32
N SER A 406 13.44 16.17 -2.22
CA SER A 406 14.86 16.43 -2.00
C SER A 406 15.70 15.76 -3.07
N ARG A 407 15.41 14.50 -3.42
CA ARG A 407 16.09 13.80 -4.51
C ARG A 407 15.90 14.50 -5.84
N LEU A 408 14.69 14.95 -6.17
CA LEU A 408 14.43 15.68 -7.41
C LEU A 408 15.23 16.99 -7.48
N LEU A 409 15.28 17.75 -6.38
CA LEU A 409 16.05 18.99 -6.31
C LEU A 409 17.55 18.74 -6.40
N ILE A 410 18.08 17.72 -5.71
CA ILE A 410 19.50 17.37 -5.81
C ILE A 410 19.84 16.88 -7.22
N ILE A 411 18.97 16.09 -7.86
CA ILE A 411 19.16 15.67 -9.26
C ILE A 411 19.19 16.90 -10.17
N HIS A 412 18.25 17.83 -10.02
CA HIS A 412 18.24 19.07 -10.79
C HIS A 412 19.53 19.87 -10.60
N MET A 413 19.97 20.06 -9.35
CA MET A 413 21.24 20.72 -9.02
C MET A 413 22.45 20.00 -9.63
N ALA A 414 22.44 18.66 -9.61
CA ALA A 414 23.49 17.85 -10.23
C ALA A 414 23.52 17.99 -11.76
N SER A 415 22.42 18.43 -12.35
CA SER A 415 22.23 18.60 -13.79
C SER A 415 22.63 19.99 -14.29
N THR A 416 22.73 20.98 -13.39
CA THR A 416 23.16 22.33 -13.75
C THR A 416 24.70 22.38 -13.78
N PRO A 417 25.35 22.76 -14.90
CA PRO A 417 26.80 22.71 -15.03
C PRO A 417 27.57 23.42 -13.91
N ALA A 418 27.12 24.60 -13.48
CA ALA A 418 27.75 25.39 -12.42
C ALA A 418 27.71 24.73 -11.02
N ILE A 419 26.81 23.78 -10.80
CA ILE A 419 26.47 23.22 -9.48
C ILE A 419 26.87 21.75 -9.37
N SER A 420 26.77 21.04 -10.49
CA SER A 420 27.04 19.61 -10.64
C SER A 420 28.27 19.11 -9.89
N MET A 421 29.42 19.78 -10.04
CA MET A 421 30.68 19.38 -9.41
C MET A 421 30.64 19.36 -7.89
N LYS A 422 29.95 20.32 -7.28
CA LYS A 422 29.83 20.43 -5.82
C LYS A 422 28.91 19.33 -5.28
N VAL A 423 27.81 19.06 -5.99
CA VAL A 423 26.88 17.96 -5.66
C VAL A 423 27.57 16.60 -5.79
N LEU A 424 28.29 16.37 -6.89
CA LEU A 424 29.05 15.14 -7.12
C LEU A 424 30.12 14.93 -6.04
N LYS A 425 30.83 15.99 -5.63
CA LYS A 425 31.81 15.91 -4.53
C LYS A 425 31.14 15.55 -3.21
N SER A 426 29.98 16.13 -2.89
CA SER A 426 29.20 15.77 -1.69
C SER A 426 28.79 14.30 -1.70
N TRP A 427 28.22 13.81 -2.82
CA TRP A 427 27.83 12.40 -2.95
C TRP A 427 29.00 11.45 -2.81
N LYS A 428 30.14 11.79 -3.41
CA LYS A 428 31.38 11.02 -3.27
C LYS A 428 31.84 10.95 -1.82
N LEU A 429 31.85 12.06 -1.10
CA LEU A 429 32.22 12.10 0.32
C LEU A 429 31.27 11.26 1.21
N ARG A 430 30.00 11.17 0.82
CA ARG A 430 28.98 10.36 1.52
C ARG A 430 28.98 8.89 1.09
N GLY A 431 29.74 8.51 0.08
CA GLY A 431 29.72 7.14 -0.47
C GLY A 431 28.37 6.79 -1.12
N GLU A 432 27.66 7.77 -1.68
CA GLU A 432 26.35 7.55 -2.28
C GLU A 432 26.46 6.94 -3.68
N SER A 433 25.89 5.77 -3.92
CA SER A 433 25.99 5.09 -5.22
C SER A 433 25.59 6.02 -6.39
N PRO A 434 26.48 6.30 -7.37
CA PRO A 434 26.19 7.10 -8.55
C PRO A 434 25.00 6.58 -9.36
N LEU A 435 24.72 5.27 -9.25
CA LEU A 435 23.56 4.63 -9.87
C LEU A 435 22.21 4.96 -9.20
N ARG A 436 22.17 5.65 -8.06
CA ARG A 436 20.89 6.05 -7.43
C ARG A 436 20.23 7.23 -8.16
N PHE A 437 21.00 7.97 -8.93
CA PHE A 437 20.57 9.22 -9.55
C PHE A 437 20.67 9.10 -11.06
N LYS A 438 19.53 9.19 -11.74
CA LYS A 438 19.52 9.39 -13.19
C LYS A 438 19.89 10.84 -13.43
N LEU A 439 21.16 11.10 -13.76
CA LEU A 439 21.50 12.38 -14.38
C LEU A 439 20.72 12.49 -15.70
N PRO A 440 20.22 13.68 -16.07
CA PRO A 440 19.66 13.92 -17.39
C PRO A 440 20.80 13.86 -18.42
N LEU A 441 21.12 12.64 -18.83
CA LEU A 441 22.15 12.31 -19.82
C LEU A 441 21.84 12.93 -21.21
N GLY A 442 20.66 13.54 -21.38
CA GLY A 442 20.16 14.11 -22.64
C GLY A 442 20.20 15.63 -22.78
N TYR A 443 20.63 16.40 -21.77
CA TYR A 443 20.55 17.89 -21.81
C TYR A 443 21.88 18.62 -21.62
N ASP A 444 22.99 17.90 -21.53
CA ASP A 444 24.29 18.51 -21.25
C ASP A 444 24.99 18.87 -22.56
N ASP A 445 24.90 20.15 -22.96
CA ASP A 445 25.66 20.76 -24.06
C ASP A 445 27.18 20.81 -23.75
N GLU A 446 27.60 20.47 -22.53
CA GLU A 446 29.00 20.42 -22.13
C GLU A 446 29.30 19.09 -21.42
N GLY A 447 29.79 18.05 -22.12
CA GLY A 447 30.09 16.71 -21.55
C GLY A 447 30.99 16.64 -20.29
N LYS A 448 31.38 17.77 -19.69
CA LYS A 448 32.04 17.91 -18.39
C LYS A 448 31.25 17.29 -17.24
N VAL A 449 29.93 17.52 -17.13
CA VAL A 449 29.16 16.96 -15.99
C VAL A 449 29.09 15.44 -16.11
N PHE A 450 28.78 14.95 -17.31
CA PHE A 450 28.82 13.53 -17.60
C PHE A 450 30.20 12.91 -17.30
N THR A 451 31.27 13.59 -17.71
CA THR A 451 32.65 13.16 -17.46
C THR A 451 32.93 12.98 -15.98
N GLU A 452 32.62 13.97 -15.16
CA GLU A 452 32.93 13.96 -13.73
C GLU A 452 32.04 12.98 -12.95
N TRP A 453 30.77 12.86 -13.34
CA TRP A 453 29.92 11.79 -12.83
C TRP A 453 30.44 10.40 -13.21
N PHE A 454 30.94 10.23 -14.43
CA PHE A 454 31.45 8.94 -14.90
C PHE A 454 32.79 8.58 -14.25
N LYS A 455 33.65 9.57 -13.96
CA LYS A 455 34.83 9.39 -13.09
C LYS A 455 34.40 8.91 -11.70
N TYR A 456 33.37 9.53 -11.13
CA TYR A 456 32.81 9.09 -9.85
C TYR A 456 32.26 7.66 -9.93
N LEU A 457 31.52 7.31 -11.00
CA LEU A 457 31.05 5.95 -11.24
C LEU A 457 32.16 4.93 -11.37
N SER A 458 33.25 5.27 -12.07
CA SER A 458 34.40 4.39 -12.26
C SER A 458 35.11 4.10 -10.93
N GLN A 459 35.35 5.14 -10.13
CA GLN A 459 35.90 4.98 -8.79
C GLN A 459 34.98 4.16 -7.88
N TYR A 460 33.68 4.47 -7.87
CA TYR A 460 32.71 3.77 -7.04
C TYR A 460 32.58 2.30 -7.42
N GLN A 461 32.59 2.00 -8.73
CA GLN A 461 32.58 0.63 -9.27
C GLN A 461 33.78 -0.16 -8.77
N PHE A 462 34.97 0.44 -8.79
CA PHE A 462 36.20 -0.16 -8.29
C PHE A 462 36.13 -0.42 -6.77
N GLU A 463 35.74 0.58 -5.99
CA GLU A 463 35.67 0.50 -4.51
C GLU A 463 34.65 -0.52 -4.02
N HIS A 464 33.50 -0.65 -4.72
CA HIS A 464 32.38 -1.49 -4.29
C HIS A 464 32.21 -2.76 -5.12
N SER A 465 33.13 -3.04 -6.05
CA SER A 465 33.09 -4.20 -6.94
C SER A 465 31.74 -4.36 -7.66
N LEU A 466 31.16 -3.25 -8.14
CA LEU A 466 29.86 -3.30 -8.83
C LEU A 466 29.98 -4.11 -10.13
N ASP A 467 28.96 -4.93 -10.37
CA ASP A 467 28.83 -5.70 -11.61
C ASP A 467 28.64 -4.77 -12.83
N VAL A 468 29.55 -4.90 -13.79
CA VAL A 468 29.58 -4.08 -15.01
C VAL A 468 28.29 -4.26 -15.81
N ARG A 469 27.73 -5.47 -15.85
CA ARG A 469 26.49 -5.74 -16.59
C ARG A 469 25.30 -5.00 -15.98
N THR A 470 25.25 -4.94 -14.65
CA THR A 470 24.26 -4.14 -13.91
C THR A 470 24.39 -2.66 -14.21
N ILE A 471 25.62 -2.11 -14.24
CA ILE A 471 25.87 -0.72 -14.63
C ILE A 471 25.39 -0.47 -16.06
N TYR A 472 25.77 -1.34 -16.99
CA TYR A 472 25.40 -1.22 -18.41
C TYR A 472 23.88 -1.18 -18.62
N ASN A 473 23.16 -2.16 -18.05
CA ASN A 473 21.71 -2.23 -18.18
C ASN A 473 21.04 -0.98 -17.60
N LYS A 474 21.54 -0.48 -16.48
CA LYS A 474 20.99 0.71 -15.83
C LYS A 474 21.25 1.99 -16.61
N LEU A 475 22.45 2.14 -17.19
CA LEU A 475 22.78 3.23 -18.11
C LEU A 475 21.88 3.19 -19.36
N LEU A 476 21.66 2.00 -19.92
CA LEU A 476 20.82 1.80 -21.08
C LEU A 476 19.35 2.16 -20.79
N ASP A 477 18.82 1.76 -19.62
CA ASP A 477 17.47 2.13 -19.18
C ASP A 477 17.29 3.64 -19.01
N TRP A 478 18.38 4.37 -18.78
CA TRP A 478 18.36 5.81 -18.61
C TRP A 478 18.39 6.59 -19.93
N MET A 479 18.84 5.98 -21.02
CA MET A 479 18.87 6.62 -22.33
C MET A 479 17.45 6.97 -22.81
N PRO A 480 17.25 8.15 -23.41
CA PRO A 480 15.94 8.56 -23.92
C PRO A 480 15.48 7.60 -25.03
N GLY A 481 14.34 6.94 -24.80
CA GLY A 481 13.65 6.15 -25.84
C GLY A 481 12.69 7.01 -26.65
N SER A 482 12.22 6.48 -27.77
CA SER A 482 11.08 7.03 -28.48
C SER A 482 9.88 6.11 -28.33
N SER A 483 8.78 6.63 -27.77
CA SER A 483 7.54 5.88 -27.55
C SER A 483 6.83 5.47 -28.84
N GLU A 484 7.24 6.04 -29.98
CA GLU A 484 6.62 5.81 -31.29
C GLU A 484 7.30 4.67 -32.08
N VAL A 485 8.36 4.08 -31.54
CA VAL A 485 9.18 3.10 -32.27
C VAL A 485 9.04 1.71 -31.64
N ASP A 486 9.07 0.68 -32.48
CA ASP A 486 9.16 -0.72 -32.02
C ASP A 486 10.30 -0.92 -31.00
N LYS A 487 10.07 -1.74 -29.99
CA LYS A 487 10.99 -2.01 -28.86
C LYS A 487 12.39 -2.41 -29.30
N THR A 488 12.49 -3.14 -30.41
CA THR A 488 13.78 -3.57 -30.97
C THR A 488 14.60 -2.37 -31.45
N LYS A 489 13.95 -1.45 -32.16
CA LYS A 489 14.57 -0.21 -32.66
C LYS A 489 14.81 0.79 -31.54
N GLU A 490 13.92 0.87 -30.54
CA GLU A 490 14.12 1.69 -29.34
C GLU A 490 15.38 1.23 -28.59
N LYS A 491 15.56 -0.09 -28.44
CA LYS A 491 16.76 -0.66 -27.79
C LYS A 491 18.03 -0.31 -28.56
N ALA A 492 18.04 -0.48 -29.89
CA ALA A 492 19.18 -0.12 -30.73
C ALA A 492 19.53 1.37 -30.61
N LEU A 493 18.52 2.25 -30.67
CA LEU A 493 18.70 3.70 -30.49
C LEU A 493 19.34 4.04 -29.14
N LYS A 494 18.87 3.41 -28.05
CA LYS A 494 19.46 3.61 -26.72
C LYS A 494 20.91 3.11 -26.65
N GLN A 495 21.24 2.01 -27.32
CA GLN A 495 22.62 1.50 -27.38
C GLN A 495 23.54 2.48 -28.11
N ASP A 496 23.10 3.02 -29.25
CA ASP A 496 23.88 3.99 -30.03
C ASP A 496 24.08 5.31 -29.27
N GLN A 497 23.04 5.79 -28.58
CA GLN A 497 23.15 6.96 -27.69
C GLN A 497 24.14 6.72 -26.55
N LEU A 498 24.06 5.55 -25.89
CA LEU A 498 24.99 5.20 -24.81
C LEU A 498 26.43 5.12 -25.33
N ARG A 499 26.66 4.47 -26.47
CA ARG A 499 27.98 4.38 -27.10
C ARG A 499 28.55 5.78 -27.39
N SER A 500 27.74 6.66 -27.96
CA SER A 500 28.14 8.04 -28.29
C SER A 500 28.53 8.82 -27.02
N LYS A 501 27.83 8.62 -25.91
CA LYS A 501 28.19 9.23 -24.62
C LYS A 501 29.47 8.63 -24.02
N LEU A 502 29.64 7.31 -24.08
CA LEU A 502 30.84 6.64 -23.58
C LEU A 502 32.11 7.07 -24.32
N GLN A 503 32.02 7.37 -25.62
CA GLN A 503 33.15 7.91 -26.40
C GLN A 503 33.69 9.24 -25.85
N LEU A 504 32.84 10.07 -25.22
CA LEU A 504 33.27 11.34 -24.61
C LEU A 504 34.26 11.15 -23.45
N VAL A 505 34.22 9.98 -22.80
CA VAL A 505 35.00 9.65 -21.61
C VAL A 505 35.97 8.49 -21.85
N GLU A 506 36.08 7.97 -23.07
CA GLU A 506 36.95 6.83 -23.41
C GLU A 506 38.44 7.16 -23.25
N ASN A 507 38.82 8.40 -23.59
CA ASN A 507 40.21 8.86 -23.57
C ASN A 507 40.67 9.35 -22.18
N ILE A 508 39.79 9.30 -21.17
CA ILE A 508 40.11 9.74 -19.81
C ILE A 508 40.70 8.55 -19.03
N PRO A 509 41.93 8.66 -18.50
CA PRO A 509 42.62 7.52 -17.87
C PRO A 509 41.82 6.84 -16.75
N GLU A 510 41.11 7.62 -15.94
CA GLU A 510 40.35 7.13 -14.78
C GLU A 510 39.08 6.34 -15.15
N THR A 511 38.59 6.49 -16.38
CA THR A 511 37.31 5.92 -16.85
C THR A 511 37.51 4.84 -17.91
N LYS A 512 38.68 4.82 -18.57
CA LYS A 512 39.00 3.96 -19.71
C LYS A 512 38.70 2.48 -19.49
N ASP A 513 39.07 1.92 -18.33
CA ASP A 513 38.83 0.50 -18.02
C ASP A 513 37.33 0.18 -17.93
N LEU A 514 36.55 1.02 -17.22
CA LEU A 514 35.11 0.82 -17.11
C LEU A 514 34.42 1.00 -18.47
N VAL A 515 34.83 1.99 -19.28
CA VAL A 515 34.29 2.20 -20.63
C VAL A 515 34.52 0.97 -21.51
N ALA A 516 35.73 0.43 -21.55
CA ALA A 516 36.05 -0.76 -22.33
C ALA A 516 35.20 -1.96 -21.90
N LYS A 517 35.05 -2.17 -20.59
CA LYS A 517 34.20 -3.23 -20.03
C LYS A 517 32.72 -3.04 -20.39
N LEU A 518 32.19 -1.81 -20.32
CA LEU A 518 30.80 -1.53 -20.69
C LEU A 518 30.54 -1.73 -22.19
N LEU A 519 31.45 -1.29 -23.05
CA LEU A 519 31.33 -1.49 -24.50
C LEU A 519 31.39 -2.99 -24.87
N SER A 520 32.12 -3.82 -24.12
CA SER A 520 32.10 -5.28 -24.32
C SER A 520 30.77 -5.95 -23.97
N GLN A 521 29.90 -5.29 -23.19
CA GLN A 521 28.55 -5.80 -22.87
C GLN A 521 27.54 -5.55 -23.99
N ASP A 522 27.91 -4.74 -25.00
CA ASP A 522 27.03 -4.40 -26.11
C ASP A 522 27.05 -5.54 -27.15
N PRO A 523 25.95 -6.30 -27.31
CA PRO A 523 25.91 -7.44 -28.23
C PRO A 523 26.13 -7.05 -29.69
N SER A 524 25.88 -5.78 -30.07
CA SER A 524 26.14 -5.30 -31.43
C SER A 524 27.63 -5.25 -31.79
N VAL A 525 28.52 -5.22 -30.79
CA VAL A 525 29.98 -5.23 -31.01
C VAL A 525 30.49 -6.64 -31.30
N ALA A 526 29.83 -7.67 -30.75
CA ALA A 526 30.21 -9.06 -30.95
C ALA A 526 29.96 -9.55 -32.39
N ASP A 527 28.95 -9.01 -33.07
CA ASP A 527 28.62 -9.42 -34.44
C ASP A 527 29.57 -8.84 -35.50
N HIS A 528 30.25 -7.72 -35.21
CA HIS A 528 31.19 -7.09 -36.14
C HIS A 528 32.63 -7.63 -36.05
N THR A 529 33.01 -8.25 -34.93
CA THR A 529 34.35 -8.88 -34.76
C THR A 529 34.40 -10.31 -35.28
N VAL A 530 33.27 -10.91 -35.62
CA VAL A 530 33.18 -12.25 -36.24
C VAL A 530 33.11 -12.16 -37.78
N ALA A 531 32.81 -10.97 -38.33
CA ALA A 531 32.65 -10.73 -39.77
C ALA A 531 33.86 -10.05 -40.45
N ALA A 532 34.93 -9.76 -39.70
CA ALA A 532 36.22 -9.26 -40.18
C ALA A 532 37.32 -10.24 -39.77
#